data_AF-A0A2J6TUP1-F1
#
_entry.id   AF-A0A2J6TUP1-F1
#
_cell.length_a   1.000
_cell.length_b   1.000
_cell.length_c   1.000
_cell.angle_alpha   90.00
_cell.angle_beta   90.00
_cell.angle_gamma   90.00
#
_symmetry.space_group_name_H-M   'P 1'
#
loop_
_entity.id
_entity.type
_entity.pdbx_description
1 polymer ?
#
loop_
_entity_poly.entity_id
_entity_poly.type
_entity_poly.pdbx_seq_one_letter_code
_entity_poly.pdbx_strand_id
1 'polypeptide(L)'
;MPNKNEHGENFLELGFDWYILEHWSSVTNESKPQQHIRLGIEYARLGHQGRRRFIRSAHAHFFSPPVVLPPHIFAVPSDLLMPHERRINTHYTPIWIRTDYNPGTDVIHHSLLTSIPSNNILKYLEEGTILNNSERYSFLASQPLESILAFVPLLVEFNSDLYVQPDEQVPWESEELQVQFMDREEDGDSEEQKKHKLMVHQRSFFVADEEAMRTGYVLWVHLDQFGTVVQKNRVQPLLFGALGAPDLKLSLGELGVGYEDGRLNAVRDQWGNLRPRLVRQPSNAQILDNLLALKTEQRFIA
;
A
#
# COMPACT_ATOMS: atom_id res chain seq x y z
N MET A 1 -11.55 2.54 23.55
CA MET A 1 -11.48 4.01 23.61
C MET A 1 -10.06 4.40 23.24
N PRO A 2 -9.83 5.40 22.37
CA PRO A 2 -8.47 5.87 22.11
C PRO A 2 -7.93 6.49 23.40
N ASN A 3 -6.83 5.94 23.92
CA ASN A 3 -6.20 6.44 25.12
C ASN A 3 -5.32 7.63 24.72
N LYS A 4 -5.77 8.86 25.00
CA LYS A 4 -4.89 10.03 24.99
C LYS A 4 -3.76 9.76 25.97
N ASN A 5 -2.52 9.74 25.49
CA ASN A 5 -1.36 9.82 26.37
C ASN A 5 -0.99 11.29 26.58
N GLU A 6 -0.06 11.55 27.49
CA GLU A 6 0.38 12.90 27.84
C GLU A 6 1.06 13.66 26.69
N HIS A 7 1.34 12.98 25.57
CA HIS A 7 2.00 13.53 24.40
C HIS A 7 1.08 13.73 23.19
N GLY A 8 -0.14 13.19 23.21
CA GLY A 8 -1.12 13.30 22.12
C GLY A 8 -2.10 12.12 22.06
N GLU A 9 -3.04 12.15 21.12
CA GLU A 9 -3.82 10.93 20.84
C GLU A 9 -2.90 9.88 20.22
N ASN A 10 -2.57 8.83 20.98
CA ASN A 10 -1.91 7.62 20.49
C ASN A 10 -0.52 7.83 19.84
N PHE A 11 0.19 8.91 20.17
CA PHE A 11 1.58 9.13 19.71
C PHE A 11 2.53 8.14 20.41
N LEU A 12 3.51 7.58 19.70
CA LEU A 12 4.42 6.50 20.14
C LEU A 12 3.84 5.08 20.08
N GLU A 13 2.61 4.91 19.58
CA GLU A 13 2.00 3.58 19.39
C GLU A 13 2.47 2.90 18.09
N LEU A 14 2.99 3.66 17.13
CA LEU A 14 3.44 3.14 15.83
C LEU A 14 4.96 3.13 15.72
N GLY A 15 5.53 2.17 14.99
CA GLY A 15 6.97 2.16 14.68
C GLY A 15 7.41 3.46 13.99
N PHE A 16 6.58 4.00 13.11
CA PHE A 16 6.84 5.29 12.47
C PHE A 16 6.97 6.47 13.47
N ASP A 17 6.22 6.50 14.57
CA ASP A 17 6.35 7.55 15.59
C ASP A 17 7.75 7.52 16.23
N TRP A 18 8.30 6.32 16.46
CA TRP A 18 9.65 6.13 17.00
C TRP A 18 10.74 6.50 15.97
N TYR A 19 10.50 6.23 14.69
CA TYR A 19 11.39 6.72 13.63
C TYR A 19 11.43 8.24 13.60
N ILE A 20 10.26 8.89 13.64
CA ILE A 20 10.15 10.35 13.69
C ILE A 20 10.85 10.89 14.93
N LEU A 21 10.64 10.28 16.10
CA LEU A 21 11.29 10.69 17.34
C LEU A 21 12.82 10.72 17.22
N GLU A 22 13.43 9.76 16.52
CA GLU A 22 14.88 9.72 16.31
C GLU A 22 15.39 10.69 15.23
N HIS A 23 14.58 11.01 14.21
CA HIS A 23 15.05 11.70 12.99
C HIS A 23 14.45 13.09 12.78
N TRP A 24 13.51 13.52 13.62
CA TRP A 24 12.97 14.87 13.59
C TRP A 24 14.05 15.90 13.96
N SER A 25 14.14 16.97 13.19
CA SER A 25 15.15 18.01 13.41
C SER A 25 14.54 19.40 13.31
N SER A 26 14.58 20.12 14.44
CA SER A 26 14.08 21.50 14.57
C SER A 26 14.98 22.56 13.95
N VAL A 27 16.19 22.18 13.53
CA VAL A 27 17.19 23.09 12.96
C VAL A 27 17.23 23.07 11.43
N THR A 28 16.31 22.35 10.79
CA THR A 28 16.23 22.31 9.32
C THR A 28 15.45 23.50 8.76
N ASN A 29 15.67 23.81 7.48
CA ASN A 29 14.85 24.78 6.74
C ASN A 29 13.56 24.15 6.18
N GLU A 30 13.30 22.87 6.44
CA GLU A 30 12.09 22.19 5.98
C GLU A 30 10.90 22.64 6.81
N SER A 31 9.77 22.88 6.15
CA SER A 31 8.49 22.99 6.86
C SER A 31 8.12 21.64 7.48
N LYS A 32 7.28 21.68 8.52
CA LYS A 32 6.76 20.48 9.18
C LYS A 32 6.17 19.45 8.18
N PRO A 33 5.33 19.83 7.20
CA PRO A 33 4.84 18.88 6.19
C PRO A 33 5.93 18.27 5.31
N GLN A 34 6.94 19.06 4.91
CA GLN A 34 8.04 18.57 4.08
C GLN A 34 8.87 17.54 4.83
N GLN A 35 9.23 17.83 6.09
CA GLN A 35 9.96 16.90 6.93
C GLN A 35 9.16 15.62 7.19
N HIS A 36 7.85 15.74 7.42
CA HIS A 36 6.95 14.59 7.59
C HIS A 36 6.95 13.66 6.35
N ILE A 37 6.80 14.24 5.15
CA ILE A 37 6.81 13.48 3.88
C ILE A 37 8.15 12.79 3.68
N ARG A 38 9.25 13.53 3.84
CA ARG A 38 10.60 13.00 3.67
C ARG A 38 10.83 11.83 4.63
N LEU A 39 10.52 11.99 5.91
CA LEU A 39 10.67 10.95 6.92
C LEU A 39 9.79 9.73 6.63
N GLY A 40 8.55 9.92 6.14
CA GLY A 40 7.69 8.81 5.71
C GLY A 40 8.32 7.97 4.59
N ILE A 41 8.89 8.63 3.58
CA ILE A 41 9.57 7.96 2.46
C ILE A 41 10.87 7.29 2.92
N GLU A 42 11.67 7.95 3.75
CA GLU A 42 12.91 7.37 4.29
C GLU A 42 12.62 6.15 5.16
N TYR A 43 11.60 6.22 6.02
CA TYR A 43 11.16 5.10 6.84
C TYR A 43 10.68 3.91 5.98
N ALA A 44 9.98 4.19 4.88
CA ALA A 44 9.62 3.15 3.92
C ALA A 44 10.85 2.48 3.27
N ARG A 45 11.88 3.25 2.95
CA ARG A 45 13.10 2.74 2.32
C ARG A 45 13.95 1.84 3.22
N LEU A 46 13.73 1.86 4.53
CA LEU A 46 14.39 0.94 5.46
C LEU A 46 14.03 -0.54 5.19
N GLY A 47 12.90 -0.80 4.53
CA GLY A 47 12.36 -2.15 4.37
C GLY A 47 11.95 -2.77 5.72
N HIS A 48 11.50 -4.02 5.69
CA HIS A 48 11.04 -4.70 6.90
C HIS A 48 12.16 -4.84 7.93
N GLN A 49 13.33 -5.35 7.53
CA GLN A 49 14.44 -5.53 8.45
C GLN A 49 14.83 -4.23 9.19
N GLY A 50 14.96 -3.11 8.46
CA GLY A 50 15.37 -1.84 9.06
C GLY A 50 14.29 -1.20 9.94
N ARG A 51 13.00 -1.41 9.63
CA ARG A 51 11.89 -0.90 10.45
C ARG A 51 11.70 -1.67 11.76
N ARG A 52 12.11 -2.94 11.80
CA ARG A 52 11.86 -3.86 12.92
C ARG A 52 12.20 -3.26 14.29
N ARG A 53 13.34 -2.56 14.42
CA ARG A 53 13.75 -1.94 15.69
C ARG A 53 12.73 -0.93 16.23
N PHE A 54 12.13 -0.12 15.37
CA PHE A 54 11.19 0.92 15.78
C PHE A 54 9.84 0.33 16.16
N ILE A 55 9.40 -0.69 15.43
CA ILE A 55 8.17 -1.43 15.70
C ILE A 55 8.29 -2.18 17.04
N ARG A 56 9.46 -2.73 17.35
CA ARG A 56 9.76 -3.28 18.70
C ARG A 56 9.68 -2.23 19.79
N SER A 57 10.24 -1.05 19.58
CA SER A 57 10.17 0.05 20.56
C SER A 57 8.72 0.46 20.84
N ALA A 58 7.90 0.58 19.79
CA ALA A 58 6.47 0.84 19.91
C ALA A 58 5.75 -0.26 20.70
N HIS A 59 5.99 -1.52 20.35
CA HIS A 59 5.40 -2.67 21.03
C HIS A 59 5.81 -2.73 22.52
N ALA A 60 7.10 -2.57 22.83
CA ALA A 60 7.60 -2.56 24.20
C ALA A 60 6.99 -1.40 25.02
N HIS A 61 6.85 -0.22 24.43
CA HIS A 61 6.20 0.92 25.08
C HIS A 61 4.73 0.64 25.41
N PHE A 62 4.00 0.00 24.48
CA PHE A 62 2.59 -0.31 24.65
C PHE A 62 2.34 -1.41 25.71
N PHE A 63 3.15 -2.47 25.73
CA PHE A 63 2.91 -3.65 26.58
C PHE A 63 3.79 -3.73 27.84
N SER A 64 4.87 -2.95 27.95
CA SER A 64 5.79 -2.99 29.09
C SER A 64 6.37 -1.60 29.44
N PRO A 65 5.53 -0.63 29.83
CA PRO A 65 6.01 0.63 30.39
C PRO A 65 6.74 0.40 31.74
N PRO A 66 7.78 1.19 32.08
CA PRO A 66 8.16 2.47 31.48
C PRO A 66 9.39 2.36 30.55
N VAL A 67 9.22 2.69 29.28
CA VAL A 67 10.36 3.00 28.39
C VAL A 67 10.78 4.44 28.66
N VAL A 68 12.05 4.67 29.01
CA VAL A 68 12.59 6.02 29.20
C VAL A 68 12.59 6.74 27.85
N LEU A 69 11.81 7.81 27.75
CA LEU A 69 11.69 8.60 26.53
C LEU A 69 12.90 9.54 26.37
N PRO A 70 13.38 9.78 25.14
CA PRO A 70 14.43 10.75 24.86
C PRO A 70 14.05 12.17 25.32
N PRO A 71 14.99 12.96 25.86
CA PRO A 71 14.72 14.32 26.33
C PRO A 71 14.16 15.27 25.28
N HIS A 72 14.48 15.05 23.99
CA HIS A 72 14.06 15.91 22.88
C HIS A 72 12.65 15.61 22.36
N ILE A 73 11.90 14.69 22.98
CA ILE A 73 10.52 14.35 22.57
C ILE A 73 9.61 15.59 22.47
N PHE A 74 9.81 16.59 23.33
CA PHE A 74 9.01 17.82 23.33
C PHE A 74 9.22 18.70 22.09
N ALA A 75 10.31 18.48 21.33
CA ALA A 75 10.57 19.17 20.07
C ALA A 75 9.93 18.46 18.86
N VAL A 76 9.39 17.26 19.06
CA VAL A 76 8.80 16.43 18.01
C VAL A 76 7.28 16.66 17.97
N PRO A 77 6.70 17.04 16.83
CA PRO A 77 5.25 17.22 16.72
C PRO A 77 4.53 15.87 16.85
N SER A 78 3.57 15.79 17.77
CA SER A 78 2.78 14.58 18.00
C SER A 78 1.52 14.47 17.14
N ASP A 79 1.14 15.55 16.47
CA ASP A 79 -0.04 15.72 15.62
C ASP A 79 0.25 15.46 14.12
N LEU A 80 1.35 14.76 13.80
CA LEU A 80 1.73 14.43 12.43
C LEU A 80 0.72 13.50 11.75
N LEU A 81 0.16 12.55 12.50
CA LEU A 81 -0.94 11.69 12.07
C LEU A 81 -2.25 12.07 12.78
N MET A 82 -3.33 12.15 12.01
CA MET A 82 -4.67 12.34 12.54
C MET A 82 -5.20 11.05 13.20
N PRO A 83 -6.17 11.15 14.12
CA PRO A 83 -6.75 9.97 14.77
C PRO A 83 -7.33 8.94 13.81
N HIS A 84 -7.88 9.35 12.66
CA HIS A 84 -8.38 8.39 11.66
C HIS A 84 -7.24 7.68 10.93
N GLU A 85 -6.15 8.37 10.59
CA GLU A 85 -4.96 7.76 10.01
C GLU A 85 -4.33 6.77 10.98
N ARG A 86 -4.25 7.11 12.27
CA ARG A 86 -3.77 6.17 13.29
C ARG A 86 -4.61 4.89 13.31
N ARG A 87 -5.94 4.98 13.18
CA ARG A 87 -6.83 3.80 13.08
C ARG A 87 -6.63 2.99 11.80
N ILE A 88 -6.34 3.66 10.68
CA ILE A 88 -5.97 2.96 9.43
C ILE A 88 -4.67 2.19 9.66
N ASN A 89 -3.70 2.80 10.34
CA ASN A 89 -2.42 2.18 10.67
C ASN A 89 -2.49 1.11 11.79
N THR A 90 -3.69 0.64 12.16
CA THR A 90 -3.86 -0.56 12.99
C THR A 90 -4.46 -1.75 12.25
N HIS A 91 -4.97 -1.56 11.03
CA HIS A 91 -5.63 -2.62 10.27
C HIS A 91 -5.12 -2.69 8.82
N TYR A 92 -4.91 -3.90 8.35
CA TYR A 92 -4.60 -4.17 6.95
C TYR A 92 -5.88 -4.08 6.13
N THR A 93 -6.09 -2.91 5.55
CA THR A 93 -7.20 -2.63 4.64
C THR A 93 -6.68 -1.76 3.51
N PRO A 94 -7.06 -2.04 2.25
CA PRO A 94 -6.72 -1.14 1.16
C PRO A 94 -7.27 0.26 1.45
N ILE A 95 -6.45 1.27 1.25
CA ILE A 95 -6.87 2.66 1.47
C ILE A 95 -7.34 3.28 0.16
N TRP A 96 -8.30 4.18 0.26
CA TRP A 96 -8.70 5.05 -0.84
C TRP A 96 -8.33 6.48 -0.50
N ILE A 97 -7.59 7.16 -1.36
CA ILE A 97 -7.27 8.58 -1.18
C ILE A 97 -7.83 9.42 -2.32
N ARG A 98 -8.44 10.55 -1.96
CA ARG A 98 -8.82 11.58 -2.92
C ARG A 98 -7.75 12.68 -2.93
N THR A 99 -7.29 13.06 -4.12
CA THR A 99 -6.31 14.14 -4.29
C THR A 99 -6.83 15.27 -5.15
N ASP A 100 -7.86 15.04 -5.98
CA ASP A 100 -8.55 16.10 -6.73
C ASP A 100 -9.79 16.60 -6.00
N TYR A 101 -9.81 17.90 -5.74
CA TYR A 101 -10.87 18.62 -5.03
C TYR A 101 -11.42 19.80 -5.84
N ASN A 102 -11.21 19.81 -7.15
CA ASN A 102 -11.74 20.87 -8.01
C ASN A 102 -13.28 20.93 -7.95
N PRO A 103 -13.90 22.11 -8.18
CA PRO A 103 -15.36 22.25 -8.15
C PRO A 103 -16.06 21.24 -9.07
N GLY A 104 -17.11 20.58 -8.56
CA GLY A 104 -17.90 19.59 -9.30
C GLY A 104 -17.39 18.14 -9.20
N THR A 105 -16.20 17.92 -8.63
CA THR A 105 -15.63 16.57 -8.48
C THR A 105 -16.27 15.76 -7.34
N ASP A 106 -16.98 16.41 -6.40
CA ASP A 106 -17.63 15.73 -5.26
C ASP A 106 -18.66 14.68 -5.70
N VAL A 107 -19.51 15.03 -6.68
CA VAL A 107 -20.54 14.12 -7.20
C VAL A 107 -19.90 12.93 -7.91
N ILE A 108 -18.79 13.16 -8.61
CA ILE A 108 -18.07 12.13 -9.34
C ILE A 108 -17.34 11.21 -8.37
N HIS A 109 -16.65 11.77 -7.37
CA HIS A 109 -16.00 11.00 -6.31
C HIS A 109 -17.01 10.13 -5.56
N HIS A 110 -18.19 10.67 -5.23
CA HIS A 110 -19.27 9.89 -4.65
C HIS A 110 -19.72 8.75 -5.59
N SER A 111 -19.86 9.00 -6.89
CA SER A 111 -20.19 7.97 -7.88
C SER A 111 -19.11 6.89 -8.00
N LEU A 112 -17.83 7.25 -7.88
CA LEU A 112 -16.72 6.28 -7.89
C LEU A 112 -16.84 5.35 -6.69
N LEU A 113 -17.05 5.90 -5.50
CA LEU A 113 -17.20 5.12 -4.26
C LEU A 113 -18.44 4.22 -4.30
N THR A 114 -19.58 4.70 -4.79
CA THR A 114 -20.81 3.89 -4.86
C THR A 114 -20.79 2.83 -5.96
N SER A 115 -19.88 2.94 -6.94
CA SER A 115 -19.68 1.91 -7.98
C SER A 115 -18.88 0.70 -7.50
N ILE A 116 -18.30 0.76 -6.29
CA ILE A 116 -17.59 -0.36 -5.68
C ILE A 116 -18.59 -1.46 -5.35
N PRO A 117 -18.42 -2.70 -5.83
CA PRO A 117 -19.37 -3.77 -5.56
C PRO A 117 -19.37 -4.09 -4.07
N SER A 118 -20.54 -4.37 -3.52
CA SER A 118 -20.72 -4.91 -2.16
C SER A 118 -20.18 -6.34 -2.07
N ASN A 119 -18.86 -6.52 -2.18
CA ASN A 119 -18.18 -7.80 -1.97
C ASN A 119 -17.49 -7.82 -0.59
N ASN A 120 -17.17 -9.01 -0.07
CA ASN A 120 -16.62 -9.19 1.27
C ASN A 120 -15.21 -8.60 1.48
N ILE A 121 -14.42 -8.37 0.42
CA ILE A 121 -13.06 -7.81 0.49
C ILE A 121 -13.08 -6.28 0.53
N LEU A 122 -14.09 -5.66 -0.07
CA LEU A 122 -14.28 -4.21 -0.05
C LEU A 122 -15.33 -3.77 0.97
N LYS A 123 -15.96 -4.72 1.66
CA LYS A 123 -16.68 -4.47 2.91
C LYS A 123 -15.77 -3.79 3.96
N TYR A 124 -14.46 -3.95 3.82
CA TYR A 124 -13.44 -3.27 4.62
C TYR A 124 -13.11 -1.84 4.15
N LEU A 125 -13.58 -1.41 2.97
CA LEU A 125 -13.70 0.01 2.64
C LEU A 125 -14.91 0.60 3.39
N GLU A 126 -14.94 0.43 4.72
CA GLU A 126 -15.77 1.22 5.60
C GLU A 126 -15.28 2.68 5.53
N GLU A 127 -16.12 3.65 5.92
CA GLU A 127 -15.78 5.08 5.95
C GLU A 127 -14.41 5.37 6.60
N GLY A 128 -13.94 4.47 7.48
CA GLY A 128 -12.65 4.56 8.16
C GLY A 128 -11.39 4.43 7.30
N THR A 129 -11.47 3.97 6.04
CA THR A 129 -10.29 3.75 5.16
C THR A 129 -10.19 4.75 4.00
N ILE A 130 -11.13 5.69 3.94
CA ILE A 130 -11.20 6.73 2.92
C ILE A 130 -10.52 8.00 3.44
N LEU A 131 -9.39 8.34 2.83
CA LEU A 131 -8.65 9.58 3.04
C LEU A 131 -9.26 10.68 2.16
N ASN A 132 -10.24 11.41 2.70
CA ASN A 132 -10.96 12.46 1.99
C ASN A 132 -11.02 13.76 2.80
N ASN A 133 -9.95 14.55 2.75
CA ASN A 133 -9.83 15.87 3.36
C ASN A 133 -8.95 16.76 2.46
N SER A 134 -9.53 17.82 1.89
CA SER A 134 -8.84 18.72 0.95
C SER A 134 -7.67 19.46 1.58
N GLU A 135 -7.81 19.93 2.82
CA GLU A 135 -6.74 20.63 3.54
C GLU A 135 -5.54 19.74 3.82
N ARG A 136 -5.78 18.42 3.89
CA ARG A 136 -4.76 17.43 4.24
C ARG A 136 -4.15 16.72 3.03
N TYR A 137 -4.91 16.44 1.97
CA TYR A 137 -4.47 15.55 0.89
C TYR A 137 -4.42 16.19 -0.49
N SER A 138 -4.97 17.40 -0.70
CA SER A 138 -4.96 18.05 -2.02
C SER A 138 -3.55 18.24 -2.58
N PHE A 139 -2.57 18.58 -1.72
CA PHE A 139 -1.21 18.82 -2.16
C PHE A 139 -0.54 17.56 -2.74
N LEU A 140 -1.00 16.36 -2.37
CA LEU A 140 -0.46 15.09 -2.86
C LEU A 140 -0.64 14.92 -4.36
N ALA A 141 -1.58 15.64 -4.99
CA ALA A 141 -1.71 15.68 -6.44
C ALA A 141 -0.42 16.14 -7.16
N SER A 142 0.45 16.89 -6.46
CA SER A 142 1.72 17.41 -6.98
C SER A 142 2.96 16.66 -6.48
N GLN A 143 2.77 15.65 -5.63
CA GLN A 143 3.86 14.94 -4.97
C GLN A 143 4.10 13.55 -5.57
N PRO A 144 5.28 12.94 -5.35
CA PRO A 144 5.47 11.52 -5.60
C PRO A 144 4.43 10.67 -4.85
N LEU A 145 3.96 9.58 -5.46
CA LEU A 145 2.94 8.69 -4.91
C LEU A 145 3.33 8.14 -3.53
N GLU A 146 4.62 7.92 -3.32
CA GLU A 146 5.24 7.43 -2.08
C GLU A 146 5.01 8.38 -0.90
N SER A 147 4.67 9.64 -1.15
CA SER A 147 4.34 10.60 -0.09
C SER A 147 3.14 10.18 0.76
N ILE A 148 2.31 9.25 0.26
CA ILE A 148 1.23 8.64 1.05
C ILE A 148 1.74 7.91 2.30
N LEU A 149 2.98 7.42 2.26
CA LEU A 149 3.59 6.63 3.34
C LEU A 149 3.87 7.47 4.60
N ALA A 150 3.88 8.80 4.48
CA ALA A 150 3.89 9.67 5.65
C ALA A 150 2.56 9.65 6.42
N PHE A 151 1.45 9.33 5.76
CA PHE A 151 0.13 9.27 6.39
C PHE A 151 -0.31 7.85 6.70
N VAL A 152 0.16 6.89 5.90
CA VAL A 152 -0.18 5.47 6.04
C VAL A 152 1.07 4.59 5.96
N PRO A 153 2.00 4.70 6.95
CA PRO A 153 3.18 3.86 7.00
C PRO A 153 2.86 2.35 7.03
N LEU A 154 1.70 1.94 7.57
CA LEU A 154 1.30 0.54 7.65
C LEU A 154 1.23 -0.15 6.28
N LEU A 155 1.07 0.59 5.17
CA LEU A 155 1.11 0.03 3.81
C LEU A 155 2.38 -0.79 3.53
N VAL A 156 3.47 -0.51 4.25
CA VAL A 156 4.74 -1.23 4.14
C VAL A 156 5.22 -1.82 5.46
N GLU A 157 4.50 -1.64 6.57
CA GLU A 157 4.88 -2.23 7.86
C GLU A 157 4.27 -3.62 8.06
N PHE A 158 4.81 -4.33 9.06
CA PHE A 158 4.36 -5.64 9.45
C PHE A 158 4.21 -5.73 10.96
N ASN A 159 3.05 -6.17 11.44
CA ASN A 159 2.71 -6.30 12.86
C ASN A 159 2.37 -7.75 13.21
N SER A 160 3.35 -8.63 13.01
CA SER A 160 3.32 -10.01 13.50
C SER A 160 4.01 -10.13 14.85
N ASP A 161 3.52 -11.02 15.72
CA ASP A 161 4.14 -11.29 17.03
C ASP A 161 5.59 -11.75 16.91
N LEU A 162 5.95 -12.52 15.86
CA LEU A 162 7.33 -12.94 15.61
C LEU A 162 8.23 -11.76 15.22
N TYR A 163 7.64 -10.79 14.53
CA TYR A 163 8.36 -9.62 14.03
C TYR A 163 8.72 -8.64 15.16
N VAL A 164 7.91 -8.57 16.21
CA VAL A 164 8.17 -7.76 17.42
C VAL A 164 9.07 -8.45 18.45
N GLN A 165 9.35 -9.75 18.33
CA GLN A 165 10.30 -10.41 19.25
C GLN A 165 11.74 -9.92 19.04
N PRO A 166 12.60 -9.88 20.08
CA PRO A 166 14.02 -9.56 19.97
C PRO A 166 14.79 -10.49 19.02
N ASP A 167 15.92 -10.02 18.45
CA ASP A 167 16.70 -10.80 17.46
C ASP A 167 17.34 -12.05 18.10
N GLU A 168 17.57 -12.02 19.41
CA GLU A 168 18.09 -13.17 20.16
C GLU A 168 17.07 -14.32 20.24
N GLN A 169 15.77 -14.00 20.18
CA GLN A 169 14.68 -14.98 20.23
C GLN A 169 14.24 -15.39 18.83
N VAL A 170 14.06 -14.42 17.94
CA VAL A 170 13.66 -14.64 16.55
C VAL A 170 14.63 -13.86 15.65
N PRO A 171 15.76 -14.46 15.24
CA PRO A 171 16.71 -13.85 14.32
C PRO A 171 16.03 -13.48 13.00
N TRP A 172 16.55 -12.46 12.30
CA TRP A 172 16.01 -12.06 10.99
C TRP A 172 15.94 -13.24 10.01
N GLU A 173 17.00 -14.04 9.94
CA GLU A 173 17.11 -15.19 9.03
C GLU A 173 16.31 -16.43 9.46
N SER A 174 15.48 -16.35 10.52
CA SER A 174 14.70 -17.51 10.96
C SER A 174 13.66 -17.90 9.91
N GLU A 175 13.53 -19.20 9.65
CA GLU A 175 12.58 -19.72 8.66
C GLU A 175 11.14 -19.31 9.00
N GLU A 176 10.77 -19.42 10.28
CA GLU A 176 9.44 -19.03 10.78
C GLU A 176 9.10 -17.56 10.48
N LEU A 177 10.09 -16.66 10.56
CA LEU A 177 9.91 -15.25 10.24
C LEU A 177 9.93 -15.02 8.72
N GLN A 178 10.84 -15.66 8.00
CA GLN A 178 10.96 -15.50 6.54
C GLN A 178 9.71 -15.98 5.81
N VAL A 179 9.07 -17.05 6.26
CA VAL A 179 7.79 -17.55 5.71
C VAL A 179 6.69 -16.48 5.80
N GLN A 180 6.73 -15.57 6.77
CA GLN A 180 5.75 -14.48 6.88
C GLN A 180 5.87 -13.45 5.75
N PHE A 181 6.99 -13.42 5.04
CA PHE A 181 7.21 -12.57 3.87
C PHE A 181 7.07 -13.31 2.54
N MET A 182 6.80 -14.62 2.57
CA MET A 182 6.72 -15.45 1.37
C MET A 182 5.28 -15.63 0.87
N ASP A 183 5.11 -15.38 -0.44
CA ASP A 183 3.85 -15.42 -1.19
C ASP A 183 3.46 -16.84 -1.62
N ARG A 184 3.48 -17.82 -0.71
CA ARG A 184 3.10 -19.20 -1.06
C ARG A 184 2.01 -19.67 -0.13
N GLU A 185 0.77 -19.67 -0.61
CA GLU A 185 -0.27 -20.49 0.01
C GLU A 185 0.13 -21.96 -0.12
N GLU A 186 0.12 -22.70 0.99
CA GLU A 186 0.46 -24.12 1.03
C GLU A 186 -0.79 -24.94 1.33
N ASP A 187 -0.83 -26.16 0.78
CA ASP A 187 -1.88 -27.15 1.04
C ASP A 187 -1.80 -27.57 2.53
N GLY A 188 -2.47 -26.81 3.38
CA GLY A 188 -2.40 -26.95 4.84
C GLY A 188 -2.53 -25.64 5.61
N ASP A 189 -2.45 -24.49 4.94
CA ASP A 189 -2.61 -23.20 5.59
C ASP A 189 -3.96 -23.08 6.31
N SER A 190 -3.91 -22.66 7.58
CA SER A 190 -5.09 -22.24 8.31
C SER A 190 -5.69 -20.97 7.67
N GLU A 191 -6.97 -20.72 7.93
CA GLU A 191 -7.63 -19.49 7.46
C GLU A 191 -6.93 -18.22 7.98
N GLU A 192 -6.30 -18.28 9.15
CA GLU A 192 -5.50 -17.17 9.70
C GLU A 192 -4.19 -16.97 8.91
N GLN A 193 -3.52 -18.05 8.50
CA GLN A 193 -2.33 -17.99 7.66
C GLN A 193 -2.65 -17.45 6.26
N LYS A 194 -3.76 -17.89 5.66
CA LYS A 194 -4.25 -17.33 4.38
C LYS A 194 -4.59 -15.85 4.52
N LYS A 195 -5.32 -15.47 5.58
CA LYS A 195 -5.62 -14.06 5.88
C LYS A 195 -4.33 -13.26 6.04
N HIS A 196 -3.32 -13.80 6.71
CA HIS A 196 -2.03 -13.15 6.90
C HIS A 196 -1.25 -12.97 5.60
N LYS A 197 -1.17 -14.00 4.75
CA LYS A 197 -0.57 -13.90 3.41
C LYS A 197 -1.31 -12.85 2.56
N LEU A 198 -2.65 -12.87 2.58
CA LEU A 198 -3.47 -11.82 1.95
C LEU A 198 -3.17 -10.42 2.50
N MET A 199 -2.90 -10.26 3.80
CA MET A 199 -2.52 -8.97 4.42
C MET A 199 -1.14 -8.48 3.97
N VAL A 200 -0.16 -9.36 3.78
CA VAL A 200 1.19 -9.01 3.24
C VAL A 200 1.08 -8.39 1.83
N HIS A 201 0.08 -8.80 1.06
CA HIS A 201 -0.18 -8.31 -0.29
C HIS A 201 -0.95 -6.98 -0.36
N GLN A 202 -1.46 -6.47 0.76
CA GLN A 202 -2.23 -5.21 0.80
C GLN A 202 -1.34 -3.96 0.85
N ARG A 203 -0.17 -3.99 0.21
CA ARG A 203 0.69 -2.81 -0.05
C ARG A 203 0.14 -1.93 -1.17
N SER A 204 -1.18 -1.92 -1.28
CA SER A 204 -1.91 -1.32 -2.38
C SER A 204 -2.81 -0.21 -1.87
N PHE A 205 -2.91 0.84 -2.67
CA PHE A 205 -3.84 1.93 -2.41
C PHE A 205 -4.46 2.43 -3.71
N PHE A 206 -5.59 3.13 -3.57
CA PHE A 206 -6.34 3.68 -4.69
C PHE A 206 -6.35 5.20 -4.61
N VAL A 207 -6.10 5.87 -5.74
CA VAL A 207 -6.10 7.32 -5.85
C VAL A 207 -7.22 7.77 -6.77
N ALA A 208 -8.13 8.58 -6.22
CA ALA A 208 -9.07 9.38 -6.97
C ALA A 208 -8.47 10.76 -7.25
N ASP A 209 -7.66 10.83 -8.30
CA ASP A 209 -7.02 12.03 -8.83
C ASP A 209 -7.84 12.68 -9.95
N GLU A 210 -7.30 13.72 -10.59
CA GLU A 210 -7.98 14.47 -11.67
C GLU A 210 -8.41 13.55 -12.82
N GLU A 211 -7.55 12.61 -13.20
CA GLU A 211 -7.87 11.67 -14.27
C GLU A 211 -8.99 10.71 -13.87
N ALA A 212 -9.04 10.28 -12.61
CA ALA A 212 -10.14 9.47 -12.11
C ALA A 212 -11.47 10.24 -12.16
N MET A 213 -11.48 11.52 -11.80
CA MET A 213 -12.67 12.37 -11.91
C MET A 213 -13.12 12.56 -13.37
N ARG A 214 -12.20 12.57 -14.32
CA ARG A 214 -12.52 12.71 -15.75
C ARG A 214 -12.99 11.41 -16.40
N THR A 215 -12.42 10.27 -16.00
CA THR A 215 -12.55 9.01 -16.74
C THR A 215 -13.42 7.97 -16.05
N GLY A 216 -13.59 8.06 -14.73
CA GLY A 216 -14.21 7.01 -13.93
C GLY A 216 -13.27 5.86 -13.55
N TYR A 217 -11.96 5.96 -13.86
CA TYR A 217 -10.95 4.95 -13.54
C TYR A 217 -9.98 5.48 -12.49
N VAL A 218 -9.94 4.83 -11.34
CA VAL A 218 -9.02 5.21 -10.26
C VAL A 218 -7.65 4.61 -10.47
N LEU A 219 -6.62 5.29 -9.97
CA LEU A 219 -5.26 4.77 -9.98
C LEU A 219 -5.13 3.75 -8.85
N TRP A 220 -4.92 2.49 -9.19
CA TRP A 220 -4.44 1.49 -8.25
C TRP A 220 -2.92 1.49 -8.27
N VAL A 221 -2.31 1.62 -7.10
CA VAL A 221 -0.86 1.64 -6.92
C VAL A 221 -0.48 0.47 -6.01
N HIS A 222 0.56 -0.27 -6.39
CA HIS A 222 1.17 -1.32 -5.59
C HIS A 222 2.62 -0.95 -5.25
N LEU A 223 2.99 -1.14 -4.00
CA LEU A 223 4.32 -0.85 -3.47
C LEU A 223 5.06 -2.14 -3.08
N ASP A 224 6.38 -2.15 -3.23
CA ASP A 224 7.22 -3.15 -2.58
C ASP A 224 7.42 -2.86 -1.08
N GLN A 225 8.20 -3.70 -0.40
CA GLN A 225 8.52 -3.51 1.01
C GLN A 225 9.35 -2.25 1.30
N PHE A 226 9.99 -1.67 0.29
CA PHE A 226 10.80 -0.45 0.41
C PHE A 226 9.99 0.82 0.09
N GLY A 227 8.68 0.68 -0.16
CA GLY A 227 7.81 1.78 -0.58
C GLY A 227 8.01 2.21 -2.03
N THR A 228 8.71 1.41 -2.85
CA THR A 228 8.88 1.67 -4.28
C THR A 228 7.62 1.29 -5.02
N VAL A 229 7.14 2.17 -5.90
CA VAL A 229 6.04 1.83 -6.81
C VAL A 229 6.50 0.77 -7.80
N VAL A 230 5.97 -0.45 -7.65
CA VAL A 230 6.27 -1.57 -8.55
C VAL A 230 5.18 -1.77 -9.59
N GLN A 231 3.97 -1.26 -9.34
CA GLN A 231 2.87 -1.35 -10.28
C GLN A 231 1.91 -0.17 -10.12
N LYS A 232 1.38 0.32 -11.25
CA LYS A 232 0.33 1.32 -11.29
C LYS A 232 -0.64 1.02 -12.42
N ASN A 233 -1.93 1.01 -12.16
CA ASN A 233 -2.96 0.71 -13.16
C ASN A 233 -4.17 1.62 -13.01
N ARG A 234 -4.85 1.90 -14.11
CA ARG A 234 -6.18 2.54 -14.10
C ARG A 234 -7.25 1.46 -14.09
N VAL A 235 -8.08 1.45 -13.06
CA VAL A 235 -9.06 0.40 -12.81
C VAL A 235 -10.42 1.01 -12.52
N GLN A 236 -11.48 0.37 -13.01
CA GLN A 236 -12.84 0.76 -12.64
C GLN A 236 -13.15 0.20 -11.24
N PRO A 237 -13.74 0.99 -10.33
CA PRO A 237 -14.04 0.50 -8.98
C PRO A 237 -14.96 -0.71 -8.98
N LEU A 238 -15.86 -0.84 -9.96
CA LEU A 238 -16.74 -2.01 -10.15
C LEU A 238 -15.97 -3.33 -10.33
N LEU A 239 -14.73 -3.28 -10.83
CA LEU A 239 -13.91 -4.47 -11.08
C LEU A 239 -13.17 -4.94 -9.83
N PHE A 240 -13.19 -4.18 -8.74
CA PHE A 240 -12.43 -4.50 -7.53
C PHE A 240 -12.86 -5.82 -6.89
N GLY A 241 -14.13 -6.22 -7.07
CA GLY A 241 -14.60 -7.53 -6.63
C GLY A 241 -13.90 -8.71 -7.33
N ALA A 242 -13.36 -8.50 -8.53
CA ALA A 242 -12.57 -9.47 -9.28
C ALA A 242 -11.07 -9.41 -8.98
N LEU A 243 -10.59 -8.36 -8.32
CA LEU A 243 -9.18 -8.11 -8.01
C LEU A 243 -8.67 -8.85 -6.76
N GLY A 244 -9.55 -9.48 -5.98
CA GLY A 244 -9.15 -10.18 -4.75
C GLY A 244 -9.95 -11.43 -4.40
N ALA A 245 -10.90 -11.86 -5.24
CA ALA A 245 -11.71 -13.03 -4.91
C ALA A 245 -10.89 -14.32 -5.10
N PRO A 246 -10.76 -15.18 -4.07
CA PRO A 246 -10.08 -16.47 -4.18
C PRO A 246 -10.71 -17.38 -5.25
N ASP A 247 -12.00 -17.20 -5.51
CA ASP A 247 -12.75 -18.00 -6.48
C ASP A 247 -12.46 -17.65 -7.95
N LEU A 248 -11.85 -16.48 -8.23
CA LEU A 248 -11.66 -16.02 -9.60
C LEU A 248 -10.32 -16.43 -10.22
N LYS A 249 -9.38 -17.02 -9.46
CA LYS A 249 -8.01 -17.38 -9.90
C LYS A 249 -7.23 -16.24 -10.59
N LEU A 250 -7.80 -15.03 -10.66
CA LEU A 250 -7.17 -13.82 -11.11
C LEU A 250 -6.39 -13.26 -9.93
N SER A 251 -5.14 -13.69 -9.82
CA SER A 251 -4.20 -12.97 -8.96
C SER A 251 -4.01 -11.56 -9.54
N LEU A 252 -3.74 -10.56 -8.69
CA LEU A 252 -3.32 -9.23 -9.15
C LEU A 252 -2.09 -9.29 -10.09
N GLY A 253 -1.31 -10.37 -10.03
CA GLY A 253 -0.25 -10.70 -10.99
C GLY A 253 -0.74 -10.99 -12.42
N GLU A 254 -1.97 -11.44 -12.63
CA GLU A 254 -2.56 -11.66 -13.96
C GLU A 254 -3.04 -10.35 -14.62
N LEU A 255 -3.25 -9.29 -13.82
CA LEU A 255 -3.36 -7.90 -14.30
C LEU A 255 -1.99 -7.22 -14.42
N GLY A 256 -0.94 -7.88 -13.89
CA GLY A 256 0.46 -7.49 -13.94
C GLY A 256 1.11 -7.60 -15.31
N VAL A 257 0.41 -8.12 -16.33
CA VAL A 257 0.96 -8.29 -17.67
C VAL A 257 0.17 -7.45 -18.68
N GLY A 258 0.41 -6.13 -18.71
CA GLY A 258 -0.04 -5.31 -19.84
C GLY A 258 -0.30 -3.81 -19.66
N TYR A 259 0.10 -3.17 -18.57
CA TYR A 259 -0.29 -1.78 -18.29
C TYR A 259 0.89 -0.91 -17.80
N GLU A 260 1.97 -0.84 -18.58
CA GLU A 260 2.83 0.35 -18.51
C GLU A 260 2.29 1.42 -19.49
N ASP A 261 2.29 2.68 -19.04
CA ASP A 261 2.04 3.89 -19.86
C ASP A 261 0.64 4.15 -20.43
N GLY A 262 -0.43 3.74 -19.72
CA GLY A 262 -1.77 4.34 -19.91
C GLY A 262 -2.42 4.11 -21.28
N ARG A 263 -1.92 3.21 -22.11
CA ARG A 263 -2.58 2.81 -23.36
C ARG A 263 -3.36 1.52 -23.13
N LEU A 264 -4.69 1.65 -23.07
CA LEU A 264 -5.59 0.51 -23.14
C LEU A 264 -5.39 -0.17 -24.49
N ASN A 265 -4.79 -1.37 -24.51
CA ASN A 265 -4.89 -2.26 -25.67
C ASN A 265 -6.32 -2.80 -25.68
N ALA A 266 -7.25 -1.95 -26.10
CA ALA A 266 -8.67 -2.26 -26.19
C ALA A 266 -8.98 -2.82 -27.58
N VAL A 267 -9.75 -3.90 -27.62
CA VAL A 267 -10.35 -4.37 -28.88
C VAL A 267 -11.83 -4.02 -28.81
N ARG A 268 -12.39 -3.52 -29.91
CA ARG A 268 -13.85 -3.41 -30.01
C ARG A 268 -14.40 -4.83 -30.15
N ASP A 269 -15.36 -5.19 -29.29
CA ASP A 269 -16.11 -6.42 -29.48
C ASP A 269 -16.97 -6.33 -30.76
N GLN A 270 -17.60 -7.44 -31.12
CA GLN A 270 -18.48 -7.53 -32.29
C GLN A 270 -19.70 -6.59 -32.24
N TRP A 271 -19.92 -5.92 -31.11
CA TRP A 271 -20.97 -4.92 -30.90
C TRP A 271 -20.41 -3.49 -30.79
N GLY A 272 -19.10 -3.32 -31.00
CA GLY A 272 -18.44 -2.02 -31.00
C GLY A 272 -18.01 -1.52 -29.62
N ASN A 273 -18.18 -2.29 -28.54
CA ASN A 273 -17.78 -1.87 -27.19
C ASN A 273 -16.28 -2.10 -26.97
N LEU A 274 -15.60 -1.15 -26.34
CA LEU A 274 -14.18 -1.28 -25.98
C LEU A 274 -14.03 -2.30 -24.85
N ARG A 275 -13.30 -3.39 -25.09
CA ARG A 275 -12.95 -4.39 -24.07
C ARG A 275 -11.44 -4.50 -23.89
N PRO A 276 -10.93 -4.73 -22.68
CA PRO A 276 -9.52 -5.04 -22.47
C PRO A 276 -9.12 -6.27 -23.27
N ARG A 277 -8.00 -6.21 -24.00
CA ARG A 277 -7.42 -7.39 -24.63
C ARG A 277 -6.82 -8.27 -23.54
N LEU A 278 -7.51 -9.35 -23.19
CA LEU A 278 -6.95 -10.41 -22.35
C LEU A 278 -5.78 -11.05 -23.10
N VAL A 279 -4.55 -10.71 -22.71
CA VAL A 279 -3.35 -11.42 -23.15
C VAL A 279 -3.27 -12.69 -22.30
N ARG A 280 -3.77 -13.81 -22.83
CA ARG A 280 -3.45 -15.12 -22.24
C ARG A 280 -1.94 -15.30 -22.34
N GLN A 281 -1.28 -15.65 -21.22
CA GLN A 281 0.13 -16.03 -21.27
C GLN A 281 0.30 -17.13 -22.32
N PRO A 282 1.30 -17.03 -23.22
CA PRO A 282 1.70 -18.17 -23.99
C PRO A 282 2.20 -19.24 -23.03
N SER A 283 1.77 -20.50 -23.22
CA SER A 283 2.34 -21.60 -22.45
C SER A 283 3.86 -21.63 -22.62
N ASN A 284 4.60 -22.23 -21.68
CA ASN A 284 6.06 -22.40 -21.81
C ASN A 284 6.45 -23.04 -23.16
N ALA A 285 5.56 -23.84 -23.76
CA ALA A 285 5.71 -24.39 -25.10
C ALA A 285 5.63 -23.30 -26.20
N GLN A 286 4.68 -22.37 -26.11
CA GLN A 286 4.54 -21.25 -27.05
C GLN A 286 5.66 -20.22 -26.94
N ILE A 287 6.24 -20.01 -25.75
CA ILE A 287 7.44 -19.18 -25.58
C ILE A 287 8.65 -19.84 -26.28
N LEU A 288 8.79 -21.16 -26.12
CA LEU A 288 9.87 -21.92 -26.76
C LEU A 288 9.73 -21.93 -28.29
N ASP A 289 8.51 -22.12 -28.82
CA ASP A 289 8.22 -22.09 -30.26
C ASP A 289 8.49 -20.70 -30.86
N ASN A 290 8.14 -19.62 -30.15
CA ASN A 290 8.43 -18.25 -30.59
C ASN A 290 9.94 -17.93 -30.57
N LEU A 291 10.67 -18.41 -29.56
CA LEU A 291 12.13 -18.27 -29.49
C LEU A 291 12.85 -19.10 -30.55
N LEU A 292 12.32 -20.28 -30.91
CA LEU A 292 12.81 -21.11 -32.00
C LEU A 292 12.52 -20.48 -33.37
N ALA A 293 11.34 -19.88 -33.56
CA ALA A 293 11.00 -19.15 -34.77
C ALA A 293 11.93 -17.94 -35.00
N LEU A 294 12.22 -17.16 -33.95
CA LEU A 294 13.15 -16.02 -34.00
C LEU A 294 14.60 -16.43 -34.32
N LYS A 295 15.06 -17.58 -33.81
CA LYS A 295 16.37 -18.15 -34.19
C LYS A 295 16.44 -18.61 -35.64
N THR A 296 15.31 -18.99 -36.22
CA THR A 296 15.23 -19.45 -37.60
C THR A 296 15.28 -18.25 -38.56
N GLU A 297 14.63 -17.13 -38.21
CA GLU A 297 14.71 -15.88 -38.99
C GLU A 297 16.10 -15.24 -38.96
N GLN A 298 16.82 -15.30 -37.83
CA GLN A 298 18.20 -14.79 -37.75
C GLN A 298 19.22 -15.60 -38.58
N ARG A 299 18.90 -16.83 -38.99
CA ARG A 299 19.75 -17.63 -39.90
C ARG A 299 19.50 -17.33 -41.39
N PHE A 300 18.49 -16.54 -41.73
CA PHE A 300 18.23 -16.11 -43.11
C PHE A 300 18.71 -14.68 -43.40
N ILE A 301 19.33 -14.00 -42.42
CA ILE A 301 19.91 -12.65 -42.58
C ILE A 301 21.41 -12.66 -42.20
N ALA A 302 22.13 -13.69 -42.62
CA ALA A 302 23.59 -13.74 -42.59
C ALA A 302 24.14 -14.27 -43.92
#